data_AF-A0A2S3WZ80-F1
#
_entry.id   AF-A0A2S3WZ80-F1
#
_cell.length_a   1.000
_cell.length_b   1.000
_cell.length_c   1.000
_cell.angle_alpha   90.00
_cell.angle_beta   90.00
_cell.angle_gamma   90.00
#
_symmetry.space_group_name_H-M   'P 1'
#
loop_
_entity.id
_entity.type
_entity.pdbx_description
1 polymer ?
#
loop_
_entity_poly.entity_id
_entity_poly.type
_entity_poly.pdbx_seq_one_letter_code
_entity_poly.pdbx_strand_id
1 'polypeptide(L)'
;MMNIPPASFRVTPYGEVDAEALERLHDVYDTTQLLCLVDGLDLLLKDMNNIGGLRDGLLRVHAMAKTVLDGAALSVSVTEGGSIWEEAESLDEDLVELGNWLASVRAQLRPLIELMPADPH
;
A
#
# COMPACT_ATOMS: atom_id res chain seq x y z
N MET A 1 16.44 -0.03 49.36
CA MET A 1 16.94 -0.02 47.97
C MET A 1 15.82 0.56 47.12
N MET A 2 16.01 1.75 46.53
CA MET A 2 14.97 2.38 45.69
C MET A 2 14.99 1.67 44.33
N ASN A 3 14.01 0.82 44.05
CA ASN A 3 13.86 0.19 42.73
C ASN A 3 13.30 1.26 41.78
N ILE A 4 14.18 1.94 41.05
CA ILE A 4 13.76 2.84 39.98
C ILE A 4 13.21 1.95 38.87
N PRO A 5 11.92 2.07 38.50
CA PRO A 5 11.39 1.31 37.37
C PRO A 5 12.19 1.69 36.12
N PRO A 6 12.44 0.73 35.21
CA PRO A 6 13.10 1.03 33.95
C PRO A 6 12.36 2.17 33.23
N ALA A 7 13.10 2.99 32.49
CA ALA A 7 12.51 4.09 31.74
C ALA A 7 11.44 3.53 30.78
N SER A 8 10.24 4.12 30.80
CA SER A 8 9.13 3.72 29.93
C SER A 8 9.41 4.02 28.45
N PHE A 9 10.40 4.88 28.17
CA PHE A 9 10.80 5.26 26.83
C PHE A 9 12.31 5.19 26.64
N ARG A 10 12.73 5.09 25.38
CA ARG A 10 14.13 5.14 24.94
C ARG A 10 14.30 6.19 23.87
N VAL A 11 15.28 7.08 24.05
CA VAL A 11 15.64 8.08 23.03
C VAL A 11 16.48 7.42 21.95
N THR A 12 16.07 7.57 20.69
CA THR A 12 16.83 7.12 19.52
C THR A 12 17.12 8.32 18.61
N PRO A 13 18.03 8.20 17.62
CA PRO A 13 18.21 9.22 16.59
C PRO A 13 16.94 9.55 15.78
N TYR A 14 15.91 8.69 15.84
CA TYR A 14 14.66 8.84 15.11
C TYR A 14 13.47 9.21 16.01
N GLY A 15 13.74 9.64 17.25
CA GLY A 15 12.72 10.01 18.23
C GLY A 15 12.64 9.06 19.42
N GLU A 16 11.73 9.38 20.33
CA GLU A 16 11.42 8.56 21.50
C GLU A 16 10.55 7.37 21.11
N VAL A 17 10.83 6.21 21.69
CA VAL A 17 10.07 4.97 21.49
C VAL A 17 9.77 4.29 22.83
N ASP A 18 8.68 3.55 22.92
CA ASP A 18 8.36 2.70 24.07
C ASP A 18 9.45 1.64 24.26
N ALA A 19 10.04 1.60 25.46
CA ALA A 19 11.21 0.77 25.74
C ALA A 19 10.87 -0.73 25.74
N GLU A 20 9.71 -1.10 26.28
CA GLU A 20 9.29 -2.50 26.35
C GLU A 20 8.85 -3.02 24.97
N ALA A 21 8.15 -2.19 24.19
CA ALA A 21 7.76 -2.51 22.82
C ALA A 21 8.99 -2.69 21.94
N LEU A 22 10.00 -1.83 22.10
CA LEU A 22 11.26 -1.95 21.36
C LEU A 22 11.99 -3.27 21.68
N GLU A 23 12.08 -3.66 22.96
CA GLU A 23 12.69 -4.93 23.35
C GLU A 23 11.95 -6.13 22.77
N ARG A 24 10.61 -6.15 22.86
CA ARG A 24 9.80 -7.21 22.25
C ARG A 24 9.97 -7.28 20.74
N LEU A 25 10.04 -6.11 20.09
CA LEU A 25 10.10 -6.02 18.64
C LEU A 25 11.46 -6.43 18.09
N HIS A 26 12.54 -6.13 18.81
CA HIS A 26 13.91 -6.46 18.41
C HIS A 26 14.10 -7.94 18.07
N ASP A 27 13.46 -8.83 18.84
CA ASP A 27 13.66 -10.27 18.69
C ASP A 27 12.81 -10.91 17.58
N VAL A 28 11.77 -10.21 17.10
CA VAL A 28 10.77 -10.77 16.19
C VAL A 28 10.64 -10.02 14.86
N TYR A 29 11.11 -8.78 14.79
CA TYR A 29 10.96 -7.95 13.60
C TYR A 29 12.10 -8.14 12.61
N ASP A 30 11.78 -8.70 11.47
CA ASP A 30 12.72 -8.89 10.38
C ASP A 30 12.69 -7.69 9.43
N THR A 31 13.70 -6.83 9.59
CA THR A 31 13.87 -5.64 8.75
C THR A 31 14.04 -5.94 7.25
N THR A 32 14.44 -7.17 6.88
CA THR A 32 14.56 -7.55 5.46
C THR A 32 13.20 -7.60 4.75
N GLN A 33 12.11 -7.83 5.49
CA GLN A 33 10.76 -7.85 4.94
C GLN A 33 10.34 -6.48 4.39
N LEU A 34 10.85 -5.38 4.96
CA LEU A 34 10.65 -4.04 4.38
C LEU A 34 11.31 -3.88 3.02
N LEU A 35 12.48 -4.48 2.80
CA LEU A 35 13.16 -4.45 1.50
C LEU A 35 12.40 -5.31 0.48
N CYS A 36 11.93 -6.49 0.88
CA CYS A 36 11.11 -7.33 0.00
C CYS A 36 9.81 -6.62 -0.45
N LEU A 37 9.22 -5.80 0.41
CA LEU A 37 8.07 -4.98 0.03
C LEU A 37 8.41 -3.90 -1.00
N VAL A 38 9.60 -3.30 -0.92
CA VAL A 38 10.08 -2.33 -1.93
C VAL A 38 10.27 -3.03 -3.28
N ASP A 39 10.92 -4.19 -3.29
CA ASP A 39 11.08 -4.97 -4.53
C ASP A 39 9.71 -5.35 -5.13
N GLY A 40 8.75 -5.72 -4.27
CA GLY A 40 7.37 -5.99 -4.69
C GLY A 40 6.65 -4.76 -5.24
N LEU A 41 6.88 -3.57 -4.67
CA LEU A 41 6.34 -2.31 -5.19
C LEU A 41 6.86 -2.02 -6.60
N ASP A 42 8.16 -2.20 -6.82
CA ASP A 42 8.77 -1.93 -8.12
C ASP A 42 8.23 -2.86 -9.21
N LEU A 43 8.00 -4.14 -8.88
CA LEU A 43 7.35 -5.10 -9.78
C LEU A 43 5.90 -4.69 -10.08
N LEU A 44 5.11 -4.41 -9.04
CA LEU A 44 3.71 -4.03 -9.19
C LEU A 44 3.57 -2.74 -10.02
N LEU A 45 4.40 -1.73 -9.73
CA LEU A 45 4.42 -0.50 -10.52
C LEU A 45 4.86 -0.77 -11.96
N LYS A 46 5.82 -1.66 -12.21
CA LYS A 46 6.22 -1.98 -13.57
C LYS A 46 5.08 -2.62 -14.35
N ASP A 47 4.36 -3.56 -13.74
CA ASP A 47 3.26 -4.29 -14.38
C ASP A 47 2.08 -3.36 -14.70
N MET A 48 1.77 -2.41 -13.81
CA MET A 48 0.75 -1.38 -14.05
C MET A 48 1.20 -0.23 -14.99
N ASN A 49 2.39 -0.28 -15.60
CA ASN A 49 3.00 0.85 -16.31
C ASN A 49 3.02 2.13 -15.45
N ASN A 50 3.54 1.99 -14.22
CA ASN A 50 3.46 2.91 -13.10
C ASN A 50 2.01 3.19 -12.69
N ILE A 51 1.72 4.31 -12.04
CA ILE A 51 0.35 4.76 -11.77
C ILE A 51 -0.39 5.14 -13.08
N GLY A 52 0.35 5.26 -14.19
CA GLY A 52 -0.18 5.63 -15.51
C GLY A 52 -1.19 4.62 -16.04
N GLY A 53 -0.89 3.32 -16.03
CA GLY A 53 -1.79 2.30 -16.57
C GLY A 53 -3.11 2.21 -15.82
N LEU A 54 -3.10 2.29 -14.48
CA LEU A 54 -4.33 2.32 -13.68
C LEU A 54 -5.21 3.53 -14.01
N ARG A 55 -4.61 4.72 -14.10
CA ARG A 55 -5.31 5.95 -14.48
C ARG A 55 -5.91 5.84 -15.87
N ASP A 56 -5.14 5.33 -16.83
CA ASP A 56 -5.56 5.22 -18.22
C ASP A 56 -6.65 4.16 -18.38
N GLY A 57 -6.59 3.06 -17.63
CA GLY A 57 -7.65 2.05 -17.51
C GLY A 57 -8.96 2.64 -16.98
N LEU A 58 -8.91 3.40 -15.88
CA LEU A 58 -10.09 4.10 -15.33
C LEU A 58 -10.71 5.07 -16.34
N LEU A 59 -9.88 5.85 -17.05
CA LEU A 59 -10.36 6.78 -18.07
C LEU A 59 -10.98 6.04 -19.28
N ARG A 60 -10.42 4.89 -19.65
CA ARG A 60 -10.96 4.03 -20.71
C ARG A 60 -12.32 3.46 -20.33
N VAL A 61 -12.43 2.81 -19.17
CA VAL A 61 -13.71 2.27 -18.66
C VAL A 61 -14.75 3.38 -18.54
N HIS A 62 -14.38 4.57 -18.06
CA HIS A 62 -15.27 5.73 -18.01
C HIS A 62 -15.79 6.13 -19.40
N ALA A 63 -14.92 6.25 -20.40
CA ALA A 63 -15.30 6.61 -21.75
C ALA A 63 -16.23 5.56 -22.41
N MET A 64 -15.97 4.27 -22.16
CA MET A 64 -16.84 3.17 -22.58
C MET A 64 -18.20 3.25 -21.88
N ALA A 65 -18.23 3.46 -20.56
CA ALA A 65 -19.45 3.60 -19.79
C ALA A 65 -20.32 4.77 -20.30
N LYS A 66 -19.74 5.93 -20.60
CA LYS A 66 -20.46 7.05 -21.21
C LYS A 66 -21.10 6.68 -22.55
N THR A 67 -20.41 5.90 -23.37
CA THR A 67 -20.93 5.47 -24.67
C THR A 67 -22.10 4.49 -24.49
N VAL A 68 -21.92 3.49 -23.61
CA VAL A 68 -22.89 2.40 -23.39
C VAL A 68 -24.12 2.87 -22.60
N LEU A 69 -23.94 3.66 -21.55
CA LEU A 69 -25.00 4.06 -20.63
C LEU A 69 -25.68 5.36 -21.04
N ASP A 70 -24.90 6.35 -21.50
CA ASP A 70 -25.41 7.69 -21.79
C ASP A 70 -25.66 7.92 -23.29
N GLY A 71 -25.33 6.95 -24.15
CA GLY A 71 -25.45 7.06 -25.62
C GLY A 71 -24.51 8.12 -26.22
N ALA A 72 -23.42 8.47 -25.52
CA ALA A 72 -22.43 9.40 -26.03
C ALA A 72 -21.75 8.85 -27.29
N ALA A 73 -21.19 9.75 -28.12
CA ALA A 73 -20.36 9.34 -29.25
C ALA A 73 -19.13 8.55 -28.77
N LEU A 74 -18.74 7.53 -29.56
CA LEU A 74 -17.53 6.74 -29.33
C LEU A 74 -16.31 7.64 -29.17
N SER A 75 -15.69 7.59 -28.00
CA SER A 75 -14.50 8.37 -27.63
C SER A 75 -13.24 7.51 -27.51
N VAL A 76 -13.40 6.18 -27.49
CA VAL A 76 -12.32 5.19 -27.55
C VAL A 76 -12.56 4.31 -28.77
N SER A 77 -11.50 4.03 -29.53
CA SER A 77 -11.58 3.16 -30.71
C SER A 77 -11.85 1.70 -30.32
N VAL A 78 -12.88 1.11 -30.93
CA VAL A 78 -13.29 -0.30 -30.74
C VAL A 78 -12.19 -1.30 -31.15
N THR A 79 -11.21 -0.87 -31.95
CA THR A 79 -10.12 -1.71 -32.47
C THR A 79 -8.96 -1.90 -31.51
N GLU A 80 -8.92 -1.19 -30.38
CA GLU A 80 -7.81 -1.23 -29.42
C GLU A 80 -8.19 -1.79 -28.03
N GLY A 81 -9.40 -2.34 -27.85
CA GLY A 81 -9.86 -2.81 -26.54
C GLY A 81 -10.89 -3.93 -26.60
N GLY A 82 -11.10 -4.58 -25.45
CA GLY A 82 -12.14 -5.57 -25.23
C GLY A 82 -13.52 -4.94 -25.00
N SER A 83 -14.47 -5.77 -24.61
CA SER A 83 -15.79 -5.32 -24.14
C SER A 83 -15.67 -4.56 -22.80
N ILE A 84 -16.66 -3.71 -22.49
CA ILE A 84 -16.65 -2.90 -21.27
C ILE A 84 -16.49 -3.73 -19.99
N TRP A 85 -17.01 -4.96 -19.97
CA TRP A 85 -16.92 -5.83 -18.80
C TRP A 85 -15.52 -6.46 -18.67
N GLU A 86 -14.85 -6.82 -19.77
CA GLU A 86 -13.47 -7.34 -19.74
C GLU A 86 -12.49 -6.27 -19.25
N GLU A 87 -12.63 -5.04 -19.74
CA GLU A 87 -11.79 -3.91 -19.33
C GLU A 87 -12.03 -3.52 -17.87
N ALA A 88 -13.28 -3.63 -17.39
CA ALA A 88 -13.61 -3.38 -15.99
C ALA A 88 -13.12 -4.51 -15.07
N GLU A 89 -13.21 -5.78 -15.49
CA GLU A 89 -12.72 -6.94 -14.75
C GLU A 89 -11.20 -6.89 -14.59
N SER A 90 -10.46 -6.68 -15.69
CA SER A 90 -9.00 -6.54 -15.64
C SER A 90 -8.56 -5.40 -14.72
N LEU A 91 -9.25 -4.26 -14.76
CA LEU A 91 -8.95 -3.13 -13.88
C LEU A 91 -9.26 -3.44 -12.41
N ASP A 92 -10.32 -4.20 -12.13
CA ASP A 92 -10.66 -4.64 -10.77
C ASP A 92 -9.60 -5.61 -10.22
N GLU A 93 -9.11 -6.54 -11.04
CA GLU A 93 -8.03 -7.47 -10.68
C GLU A 93 -6.74 -6.72 -10.28
N ASP A 94 -6.31 -5.75 -11.09
CA ASP A 94 -5.14 -4.91 -10.79
C ASP A 94 -5.32 -4.14 -9.46
N LEU A 95 -6.52 -3.60 -9.22
CA LEU A 95 -6.85 -2.88 -7.98
C LEU A 95 -6.86 -3.80 -6.76
N VAL A 96 -7.34 -5.03 -6.90
CA VAL A 96 -7.31 -6.05 -5.85
C VAL A 96 -5.87 -6.42 -5.51
N GLU A 97 -5.01 -6.64 -6.51
CA GLU A 97 -3.59 -6.94 -6.29
C GLU A 97 -2.89 -5.79 -5.54
N LEU A 98 -3.09 -4.55 -6.00
CA LEU A 98 -2.57 -3.36 -5.32
C LEU A 98 -3.10 -3.25 -3.88
N GLY A 99 -4.39 -3.53 -3.66
CA GLY A 99 -5.00 -3.54 -2.33
C GLY A 99 -4.36 -4.55 -1.39
N ASN A 100 -4.11 -5.77 -1.88
CA ASN A 100 -3.46 -6.84 -1.11
C ASN A 100 -2.00 -6.49 -0.78
N TRP A 101 -1.26 -5.90 -1.73
CA TRP A 101 0.09 -5.42 -1.48
C TRP A 101 0.10 -4.31 -0.42
N LEU A 102 -0.78 -3.31 -0.53
CA LEU A 102 -0.93 -2.24 0.47
C LEU A 102 -1.28 -2.78 1.86
N ALA A 103 -2.14 -3.79 1.94
CA ALA A 103 -2.46 -4.45 3.21
C ALA A 103 -1.23 -5.10 3.83
N SER A 104 -0.38 -5.75 3.01
CA SER A 104 0.86 -6.38 3.45
C SER A 104 1.87 -5.36 3.99
N VAL A 105 2.02 -4.22 3.30
CA VAL A 105 2.87 -3.11 3.75
C VAL A 105 2.38 -2.56 5.08
N ARG A 106 1.08 -2.34 5.23
CA ARG A 106 0.49 -1.86 6.48
C ARG A 106 0.70 -2.85 7.63
N ALA A 107 0.65 -4.15 7.36
CA ALA A 107 0.93 -5.17 8.36
C ALA A 107 2.39 -5.10 8.82
N GLN A 108 3.35 -4.87 7.91
CA GLN A 108 4.76 -4.73 8.28
C GLN A 108 5.09 -3.42 8.98
N LEU A 109 4.39 -2.33 8.69
CA LEU A 109 4.60 -1.05 9.36
C LEU A 109 3.95 -1.00 10.75
N ARG A 110 2.92 -1.82 11.00
CA ARG A 110 2.15 -1.77 12.26
C ARG A 110 3.02 -1.92 13.52
N PRO A 111 3.94 -2.89 13.62
CA PRO A 111 4.75 -3.05 14.83
C PRO A 111 5.68 -1.86 15.09
N LEU A 112 6.14 -1.18 14.03
CA LEU A 112 6.94 0.04 14.17
C LEU A 112 6.10 1.22 14.66
N ILE A 113 4.83 1.30 14.25
CA ILE A 113 3.90 2.31 14.79
C ILE A 113 3.62 2.06 16.27
N GLU A 114 3.58 0.80 16.69
CA GLU A 114 3.36 0.39 18.09
C GLU A 114 4.56 0.69 19.00
N LEU A 115 5.69 1.15 18.45
CA LEU A 115 6.79 1.73 19.23
C LEU A 115 6.45 3.13 19.79
N MET A 116 5.29 3.69 19.49
CA MET A 116 4.87 4.99 20.01
C MET A 116 4.90 5.01 21.55
N PRO A 117 5.60 5.98 22.18
CA PRO A 117 5.63 6.08 23.63
C PRO A 117 4.26 6.51 24.19
N ALA A 118 3.94 6.03 25.40
CA ALA A 118 2.67 6.35 26.06
C ALA A 118 2.52 7.84 26.44
N ASP A 119 3.63 8.59 26.55
CA ASP A 119 3.67 10.02 26.83
C ASP A 119 4.87 10.65 26.06
N PRO A 120 4.67 11.16 24.84
CA PRO A 120 5.73 11.80 24.06
C PRO A 120 6.06 13.18 24.66
N HIS A 121 7.32 13.41 25.03
CA HIS A 121 7.79 14.70 25.56
C HIS A 121 8.15 15.73 24.48
#